data_AF-A0A934DBH9-F1
#
_entry.id   AF-A0A934DBH9-F1
#
_cell.length_a   1.000
_cell.length_b   1.000
_cell.length_c   1.000
_cell.angle_alpha   90.00
_cell.angle_beta   90.00
_cell.angle_gamma   90.00
#
_symmetry.space_group_name_H-M   'P 1'
#
loop_
_entity.id
_entity.type
_entity.pdbx_description
1 polymer ?
#
loop_
_entity_poly.entity_id
_entity_poly.type
_entity_poly.pdbx_seq_one_letter_code
_entity_poly.pdbx_strand_id
1 'polypeptide(L)'
;MNFARCISVIGHPFLLMPLFTAIVAYNVLPPRQAMIAEIIAVAVVIIPAGAYTIFRVHRGTWGNLDVSDQRERSQFYGILLPLLLIIVIIAWIAEVPTSIPLGALAILALVGAAFFVNRWIKVSLHTGFGVFAALAMFLIDQRAGTLVLILALLVAWSRVALGRHTAREVLLGGTLGCLVAAAFITTLRYL
;
A
#
# COMPACT_ATOMS: atom_id res chain seq x y z
N MET A 1 -10.69 -10.02 -21.17
CA MET A 1 -10.41 -9.06 -20.07
C MET A 1 -9.76 -7.83 -20.69
N ASN A 2 -10.26 -6.60 -20.47
CA ASN A 2 -9.65 -5.41 -21.09
C ASN A 2 -8.27 -5.11 -20.45
N PHE A 3 -7.36 -4.51 -21.20
CA PHE A 3 -5.98 -4.25 -20.76
C PHE A 3 -5.93 -3.46 -19.44
N ALA A 4 -6.75 -2.42 -19.31
CA ALA A 4 -6.85 -1.62 -18.09
C ALA A 4 -7.25 -2.44 -16.85
N ARG A 5 -8.15 -3.42 -16.97
CA ARG A 5 -8.50 -4.31 -15.84
C ARG A 5 -7.36 -5.25 -15.48
N CYS A 6 -6.60 -5.74 -16.46
CA CYS A 6 -5.43 -6.57 -16.19
C CYS A 6 -4.38 -5.80 -15.38
N ILE A 7 -4.02 -4.60 -15.84
CA ILE A 7 -3.11 -3.69 -15.11
C ILE A 7 -3.63 -3.38 -13.70
N SER A 8 -4.94 -3.08 -13.57
CA SER A 8 -5.53 -2.79 -12.27
C SER A 8 -5.50 -3.96 -11.29
N VAL A 9 -5.54 -5.21 -11.78
CA VAL A 9 -5.46 -6.41 -10.93
C VAL A 9 -4.01 -6.66 -10.50
N ILE A 10 -3.07 -6.57 -11.44
CA ILE A 10 -1.64 -6.77 -11.17
C ILE A 10 -1.13 -5.74 -10.15
N GLY A 11 -1.52 -4.47 -10.32
CA GLY A 11 -1.13 -3.39 -9.41
C GLY A 11 -2.07 -3.20 -8.21
N HIS A 12 -2.94 -4.15 -7.91
CA HIS A 12 -3.86 -4.03 -6.79
C HIS A 12 -3.07 -4.05 -5.46
N PRO A 13 -3.34 -3.16 -4.48
CA PRO A 13 -2.56 -3.08 -3.23
C PRO A 13 -2.45 -4.38 -2.45
N PHE A 14 -3.49 -5.23 -2.48
CA PHE A 14 -3.47 -6.55 -1.82
C PHE A 14 -2.51 -7.55 -2.47
N LEU A 15 -2.00 -7.28 -3.68
CA LEU A 15 -0.96 -8.06 -4.34
C LEU A 15 0.38 -7.32 -4.35
N LEU A 16 0.34 -6.03 -4.67
CA LEU A 16 1.53 -5.21 -4.80
C LEU A 16 2.27 -5.02 -3.47
N MET A 17 1.55 -4.73 -2.38
CA MET A 17 2.20 -4.45 -1.09
C MET A 17 2.88 -5.69 -0.50
N PRO A 18 2.25 -6.89 -0.45
CA PRO A 18 2.94 -8.10 0.04
C PRO A 18 4.18 -8.45 -0.79
N LEU A 19 4.10 -8.33 -2.12
CA LEU A 19 5.26 -8.57 -2.97
C LEU A 19 6.37 -7.55 -2.68
N PHE A 20 6.02 -6.27 -2.55
CA PHE A 20 6.95 -5.22 -2.19
C PHE A 20 7.60 -5.46 -0.83
N THR A 21 6.83 -5.75 0.23
CA THR A 21 7.36 -5.97 1.58
C THR A 21 8.20 -7.24 1.65
N ALA A 22 7.83 -8.30 0.91
CA ALA A 22 8.65 -9.49 0.79
C ALA A 22 10.02 -9.15 0.16
N ILE A 23 10.05 -8.44 -0.97
CA ILE A 23 11.31 -8.04 -1.61
C ILE A 23 12.18 -7.23 -0.64
N VAL A 24 11.61 -6.23 0.06
CA VAL A 24 12.35 -5.46 1.07
C VAL A 24 12.88 -6.38 2.17
N ALA A 25 12.03 -7.22 2.75
CA ALA A 25 12.39 -8.11 3.84
C ALA A 25 13.55 -9.05 3.47
N TYR A 26 13.50 -9.69 2.30
CA TYR A 26 14.57 -10.59 1.83
C TYR A 26 15.87 -9.87 1.45
N ASN A 27 15.84 -8.55 1.25
CA ASN A 27 17.05 -7.75 1.03
C ASN A 27 17.71 -7.26 2.31
N VAL A 28 16.96 -7.13 3.42
CA VAL A 28 17.47 -6.53 4.67
C VAL A 28 17.54 -7.50 5.85
N LEU A 29 16.87 -8.65 5.76
CA LEU A 29 16.83 -9.67 6.81
C LEU A 29 17.42 -11.01 6.34
N PRO A 30 17.94 -11.84 7.27
CA PRO A 30 18.21 -13.25 6.98
C PRO A 30 16.95 -13.97 6.46
N PRO A 31 17.06 -14.94 5.52
CA PRO A 31 15.89 -15.52 4.83
C PRO A 31 14.78 -16.05 5.75
N ARG A 32 15.15 -16.70 6.87
CA ARG A 32 14.16 -17.18 7.85
C ARG A 32 13.41 -16.04 8.54
N GLN A 33 14.10 -14.96 8.89
CA GLN A 33 13.48 -13.79 9.53
C GLN A 33 12.62 -13.04 8.52
N ALA A 34 13.08 -12.88 7.28
CA ALA A 34 12.30 -12.28 6.19
C ALA A 34 10.98 -13.05 5.96
N MET A 35 11.05 -14.38 5.88
CA MET A 35 9.88 -15.24 5.74
C MET A 35 8.90 -15.07 6.91
N ILE A 36 9.39 -15.08 8.15
CA ILE A 36 8.55 -14.90 9.34
C ILE A 36 7.91 -13.51 9.35
N ALA A 37 8.67 -12.46 9.08
CA ALA A 37 8.16 -11.10 9.03
C ALA A 37 7.05 -10.94 7.99
N GLU A 38 7.24 -11.51 6.79
CA GLU A 38 6.24 -11.47 5.72
C GLU A 38 4.99 -12.29 6.07
N ILE A 39 5.15 -13.49 6.64
CA ILE A 39 4.00 -14.29 7.13
C ILE A 39 3.19 -13.50 8.15
N ILE A 40 3.85 -12.85 9.11
CA ILE A 40 3.19 -12.02 10.12
C ILE A 40 2.48 -10.84 9.45
N ALA A 41 3.14 -10.11 8.54
CA ALA A 41 2.54 -8.97 7.85
C ALA A 41 1.29 -9.38 7.05
N VAL A 42 1.35 -10.49 6.31
CA VAL A 42 0.21 -11.04 5.56
C VAL A 42 -0.90 -11.49 6.50
N ALA A 43 -0.57 -12.23 7.56
CA ALA A 43 -1.54 -12.77 8.50
C ALA A 43 -2.24 -11.68 9.33
N VAL A 44 -1.53 -10.61 9.70
CA VAL A 44 -2.06 -9.52 10.52
C VAL A 44 -2.80 -8.49 9.67
N VAL A 45 -2.31 -8.15 8.48
CA VAL A 45 -2.87 -7.03 7.69
C VAL A 45 -3.70 -7.52 6.52
N ILE A 46 -3.10 -8.31 5.63
CA ILE A 46 -3.68 -8.66 4.33
C ILE A 46 -4.88 -9.58 4.49
N ILE A 47 -4.73 -10.66 5.26
CA ILE A 47 -5.79 -11.64 5.45
C ILE A 47 -7.01 -11.00 6.14
N PRO A 48 -6.88 -10.28 7.28
CA PRO A 48 -8.06 -9.73 7.95
C PRO A 48 -8.72 -8.60 7.16
N ALA A 49 -7.95 -7.69 6.56
CA ALA A 49 -8.50 -6.61 5.74
C ALA A 49 -9.19 -7.15 4.47
N GLY A 50 -8.62 -8.19 3.87
CA GLY A 50 -9.14 -8.85 2.68
C GLY A 50 -10.40 -9.64 2.99
N ALA A 51 -10.38 -10.46 4.05
CA ALA A 51 -11.52 -11.21 4.54
C ALA A 51 -12.69 -10.28 4.92
N TYR A 52 -12.42 -9.17 5.60
CA TYR A 52 -13.44 -8.18 5.92
C TYR A 52 -14.06 -7.59 4.65
N THR A 53 -13.24 -7.19 3.68
CA THR A 53 -13.72 -6.64 2.41
C THR A 53 -14.57 -7.65 1.63
N ILE A 54 -14.08 -8.88 1.50
CA ILE A 54 -14.80 -9.98 0.84
C ILE A 54 -16.13 -10.24 1.53
N PHE A 55 -16.14 -10.31 2.87
CA PHE A 55 -17.35 -10.53 3.67
C PHE A 55 -18.39 -9.43 3.45
N ARG A 56 -17.97 -8.15 3.46
CA ARG A 56 -18.86 -7.00 3.27
C ARG A 56 -19.47 -6.98 1.86
N VAL A 57 -18.68 -7.32 0.84
CA VAL A 57 -19.16 -7.45 -0.55
C VAL A 57 -20.12 -8.63 -0.70
N HIS A 58 -19.80 -9.81 -0.12
CA HIS A 58 -20.68 -10.98 -0.17
C HIS A 58 -22.02 -10.75 0.54
N ARG A 59 -22.03 -9.94 1.61
CA ARG A 59 -23.26 -9.52 2.31
C ARG A 59 -24.07 -8.47 1.54
N GLY A 60 -23.60 -8.02 0.37
CA GLY A 60 -24.22 -6.94 -0.40
C GLY A 60 -24.14 -5.57 0.27
N THR A 61 -23.37 -5.45 1.37
CA THR A 61 -23.24 -4.18 2.11
C THR A 61 -22.28 -3.21 1.42
N TRP A 62 -21.30 -3.74 0.67
CA TRP A 62 -20.35 -2.96 -0.13
C TRP A 62 -20.45 -3.31 -1.61
N GLY A 63 -20.23 -2.32 -2.48
CA GLY A 63 -20.44 -2.48 -3.91
C GLY A 63 -19.31 -3.20 -4.67
N ASN A 64 -18.08 -3.24 -4.15
CA ASN A 64 -16.94 -3.89 -4.83
C ASN A 64 -15.73 -4.09 -3.91
N LEU A 65 -14.80 -4.95 -4.34
CA LEU A 65 -13.56 -5.27 -3.63
C LEU A 65 -12.55 -4.11 -3.59
N ASP A 66 -12.66 -3.16 -4.52
CA ASP A 66 -11.81 -1.96 -4.54
C ASP A 66 -12.22 -0.93 -3.46
N VAL A 67 -13.33 -1.18 -2.75
CA VAL A 67 -13.94 -0.26 -1.79
C VAL A 67 -14.09 1.13 -2.42
N SER A 68 -14.76 1.18 -3.57
CA SER A 68 -14.80 2.40 -4.40
C SER A 68 -15.70 3.50 -3.83
N ASP A 69 -16.62 3.18 -2.93
CA ASP A 69 -17.48 4.19 -2.30
C ASP A 69 -16.77 4.86 -1.11
N GLN A 70 -16.91 6.18 -1.00
CA GLN A 70 -16.17 6.98 0.00
C GLN A 70 -16.58 6.66 1.44
N ARG A 71 -17.84 6.28 1.69
CA ARG A 71 -18.34 5.88 3.03
C ARG A 71 -17.87 4.48 3.40
N GLU A 72 -17.89 3.54 2.45
CA GLU A 72 -17.31 2.20 2.62
C GLU A 72 -15.81 2.30 2.97
N ARG A 73 -15.07 3.22 2.33
CA ARG A 73 -13.65 3.45 2.64
C ARG A 73 -13.41 3.90 4.08
N SER A 74 -14.25 4.79 4.61
CA SER A 74 -14.13 5.21 6.02
C SER A 74 -14.24 4.02 6.97
N GLN A 75 -15.10 3.04 6.68
CA GLN A 75 -15.21 1.81 7.46
C GLN A 75 -13.99 0.90 7.25
N PHE A 76 -13.52 0.76 6.01
CA PHE A 76 -12.30 0.01 5.69
C PHE A 76 -11.06 0.58 6.41
N TYR A 77 -10.92 1.91 6.48
CA TYR A 77 -9.85 2.55 7.24
C TYR A 77 -9.94 2.28 8.74
N GLY A 78 -11.15 2.20 9.29
CA GLY A 78 -11.38 1.87 10.69
C GLY A 78 -10.82 0.50 11.11
N ILE A 79 -10.73 -0.46 10.19
CA ILE A 79 -10.06 -1.74 10.45
C ILE A 79 -8.60 -1.74 10.00
N LEU A 80 -8.27 -1.14 8.86
CA LEU A 80 -6.92 -1.20 8.30
C LEU A 80 -5.89 -0.44 9.16
N LEU A 81 -6.23 0.73 9.70
CA LEU A 81 -5.31 1.54 10.50
C LEU A 81 -4.85 0.82 11.79
N PRO A 82 -5.74 0.23 12.61
CA PRO A 82 -5.31 -0.58 13.76
C PRO A 82 -4.41 -1.76 13.37
N LEU A 83 -4.70 -2.48 12.28
CA LEU A 83 -3.86 -3.61 11.83
C LEU A 83 -2.47 -3.13 11.42
N LEU A 84 -2.37 -1.99 10.74
CA LEU A 84 -1.10 -1.37 10.39
C LEU A 84 -0.34 -0.85 11.63
N LEU A 85 -1.04 -0.33 12.64
CA LEU A 85 -0.41 0.06 13.89
C LEU A 85 0.17 -1.17 14.63
N ILE A 86 -0.56 -2.28 14.64
CA ILE A 86 -0.08 -3.54 15.24
C ILE A 86 1.21 -4.00 14.55
N ILE A 87 1.29 -3.99 13.21
CA ILE A 87 2.51 -4.44 12.53
C ILE A 87 3.70 -3.50 12.79
N VAL A 88 3.46 -2.19 12.92
CA VAL A 88 4.49 -1.23 13.34
C VAL A 88 5.03 -1.58 14.72
N ILE A 89 4.14 -1.81 15.70
CA ILE A 89 4.53 -2.16 17.08
C ILE A 89 5.31 -3.48 17.10
N ILE A 90 4.81 -4.52 16.40
CA ILE A 90 5.49 -5.81 16.30
C ILE A 90 6.90 -5.64 15.72
N ALA A 91 7.05 -4.87 14.63
CA ALA A 91 8.34 -4.64 14.00
C ALA A 91 9.32 -3.89 14.91
N TRP A 92 8.85 -2.92 15.71
CA TRP A 92 9.69 -2.21 16.68
C TRP A 92 10.16 -3.12 17.83
N ILE A 93 9.27 -3.97 18.35
CA ILE A 93 9.60 -4.89 19.46
C ILE A 93 10.48 -6.05 18.98
N ALA A 94 10.40 -6.44 17.71
CA ALA A 94 11.17 -7.54 17.16
C ALA A 94 12.66 -7.23 16.94
N GLU A 95 13.10 -5.98 17.19
CA GLU A 95 14.50 -5.54 17.04
C GLU A 95 15.12 -5.87 15.67
N VAL A 96 14.29 -5.87 14.63
CA VAL A 96 14.73 -6.02 13.23
C VAL A 96 15.37 -4.72 12.73
N PRO A 97 16.14 -4.75 11.62
CA PRO A 97 16.75 -3.54 11.05
C PRO A 97 15.72 -2.42 10.86
N THR A 98 16.10 -1.21 11.26
CA THR A 98 15.19 -0.05 11.41
C THR A 98 14.43 0.31 10.14
N SER A 99 14.94 -0.08 8.96
CA SER A 99 14.24 0.04 7.68
C SER A 99 12.86 -0.64 7.67
N ILE A 100 12.69 -1.76 8.38
CA ILE A 100 11.43 -2.50 8.46
C ILE A 100 10.35 -1.75 9.24
N PRO A 101 10.53 -1.38 10.53
CA PRO A 101 9.52 -0.64 11.27
C PRO A 101 9.26 0.76 10.70
N LEU A 102 10.28 1.43 10.15
CA LEU A 102 10.07 2.71 9.45
C LEU A 102 9.28 2.55 8.16
N GLY A 103 9.50 1.47 7.39
CA GLY A 103 8.70 1.17 6.20
C GLY A 103 7.25 0.89 6.55
N ALA A 104 7.00 0.12 7.61
CA ALA A 104 5.66 -0.12 8.14
C ALA A 104 4.99 1.18 8.61
N LEU A 105 5.74 2.05 9.30
CA LEU A 105 5.25 3.35 9.75
C LEU A 105 4.93 4.27 8.56
N ALA A 106 5.72 4.23 7.48
CA ALA A 106 5.44 4.97 6.26
C ALA A 106 4.14 4.50 5.59
N ILE A 107 3.90 3.19 5.50
CA ILE A 107 2.64 2.62 5.00
C ILE A 107 1.47 3.08 5.88
N LEU A 108 1.61 3.02 7.21
CA LEU A 108 0.61 3.53 8.16
C LEU A 108 0.34 5.02 7.95
N ALA A 109 1.39 5.84 7.79
CA ALA A 109 1.28 7.27 7.57
C ALA A 109 0.56 7.59 6.24
N LEU A 110 0.86 6.85 5.17
CA LEU A 110 0.19 6.99 3.88
C LEU A 110 -1.32 6.69 4.01
N VAL A 111 -1.67 5.58 4.64
CA VAL A 111 -3.08 5.21 4.86
C VAL A 111 -3.78 6.19 5.80
N GLY A 112 -3.09 6.64 6.86
CA GLY A 112 -3.60 7.62 7.81
C GLY A 112 -3.89 8.96 7.14
N ALA A 113 -2.94 9.48 6.36
CA ALA A 113 -3.15 10.68 5.56
C ALA A 113 -4.28 10.51 4.55
N ALA A 114 -4.38 9.37 3.87
CA ALA A 114 -5.48 9.08 2.96
C ALA A 114 -6.84 9.03 3.71
N PHE A 115 -6.89 8.51 4.93
CA PHE A 115 -8.09 8.52 5.77
C PHE A 115 -8.52 9.94 6.13
N PHE A 116 -7.58 10.80 6.55
CA PHE A 116 -7.88 12.20 6.85
C PHE A 116 -8.40 12.93 5.60
N VAL A 117 -7.72 12.78 4.47
CA VAL A 117 -8.11 13.43 3.21
C VAL A 117 -9.44 12.89 2.65
N ASN A 118 -9.80 11.64 2.98
CA ASN A 118 -11.06 11.00 2.58
C ASN A 118 -12.31 11.75 3.08
N ARG A 119 -12.19 12.73 3.98
CA ARG A 119 -13.30 13.61 4.37
C ARG A 119 -13.71 14.58 3.26
N TRP A 120 -12.80 14.89 2.33
CA TRP A 120 -13.01 15.85 1.25
C TRP A 120 -12.90 15.21 -0.14
N ILE A 121 -11.95 14.28 -0.34
CA ILE A 121 -11.70 13.68 -1.65
C ILE A 121 -11.23 12.23 -1.54
N LYS A 122 -11.72 11.39 -2.45
CA LYS A 122 -11.44 9.96 -2.50
C LYS A 122 -10.08 9.66 -3.15
N VAL A 123 -9.00 9.97 -2.45
CA VAL A 123 -7.60 9.77 -2.93
C VAL A 123 -7.35 8.34 -3.41
N SER A 124 -6.63 8.17 -4.52
CA SER A 124 -6.30 6.84 -5.06
C SER A 124 -5.17 6.18 -4.27
N LEU A 125 -5.51 5.25 -3.38
CA LEU A 125 -4.51 4.44 -2.66
C LEU A 125 -3.71 3.52 -3.59
N HIS A 126 -4.31 3.04 -4.68
CA HIS A 126 -3.61 2.26 -5.70
C HIS A 126 -2.39 3.03 -6.25
N THR A 127 -2.61 4.30 -6.56
CA THR A 127 -1.54 5.18 -7.07
C THR A 127 -0.54 5.51 -5.97
N GLY A 128 -1.01 5.89 -4.78
CA GLY A 128 -0.12 6.24 -3.67
C GLY A 128 0.79 5.10 -3.24
N PHE A 129 0.25 3.88 -3.08
CA PHE A 129 1.05 2.70 -2.78
C PHE A 129 2.02 2.35 -3.90
N GLY A 130 1.58 2.41 -5.17
CA GLY A 130 2.45 2.14 -6.31
C GLY A 130 3.65 3.09 -6.39
N VAL A 131 3.40 4.39 -6.22
CA VAL A 131 4.46 5.41 -6.23
C VAL A 131 5.38 5.26 -5.01
N PHE A 132 4.82 5.03 -3.82
CA PHE A 132 5.63 4.78 -2.62
C PHE A 132 6.56 3.56 -2.81
N ALA A 133 6.00 2.43 -3.25
CA ALA A 133 6.77 1.21 -3.49
C ALA A 133 7.85 1.42 -4.55
N ALA A 134 7.53 2.11 -5.65
CA ALA A 134 8.50 2.42 -6.70
C ALA A 134 9.69 3.24 -6.16
N LEU A 135 9.40 4.31 -5.41
CA LEU A 135 10.42 5.19 -4.85
C LEU A 135 11.27 4.50 -3.78
N ALA A 136 10.67 3.69 -2.93
CA ALA A 136 11.39 2.88 -1.96
C ALA A 136 12.27 1.80 -2.64
N MET A 137 11.81 1.20 -3.74
CA MET A 137 12.58 0.19 -4.50
C MET A 137 13.86 0.75 -5.11
N PHE A 138 13.94 2.05 -5.43
CA PHE A 138 15.19 2.67 -5.86
C PHE A 138 16.31 2.64 -4.80
N LEU A 139 15.99 2.39 -3.53
CA LEU A 139 17.01 2.16 -2.49
C LEU A 139 17.67 0.77 -2.59
N ILE A 140 17.04 -0.17 -3.29
CA ILE A 140 17.48 -1.56 -3.41
C ILE A 140 18.08 -1.79 -4.80
N ASP A 141 17.31 -1.49 -5.85
CA ASP A 141 17.74 -1.69 -7.23
C ASP A 141 17.07 -0.68 -8.17
N GLN A 142 17.90 -0.03 -9.00
CA GLN A 142 17.42 1.03 -9.88
C GLN A 142 16.50 0.51 -10.99
N ARG A 143 16.72 -0.71 -11.49
CA ARG A 143 15.88 -1.29 -12.56
C ARG A 143 14.52 -1.69 -11.99
N ALA A 144 14.50 -2.32 -10.82
CA ALA A 144 13.27 -2.67 -10.10
C ALA A 144 12.45 -1.42 -9.78
N GLY A 145 13.09 -0.36 -9.25
CA GLY A 145 12.44 0.93 -9.01
C GLY A 145 11.78 1.51 -10.25
N THR A 146 12.48 1.51 -11.40
CA THR A 146 11.92 1.97 -12.68
C THR A 146 10.74 1.11 -13.14
N LEU A 147 10.84 -0.21 -13.06
CA LEU A 147 9.75 -1.11 -13.47
C LEU A 147 8.50 -0.92 -12.62
N VAL A 148 8.65 -0.79 -11.29
CA VAL A 148 7.54 -0.54 -10.38
C VAL A 148 6.96 0.85 -10.60
N LEU A 149 7.78 1.86 -10.94
CA LEU A 149 7.28 3.19 -11.30
C LEU A 149 6.43 3.16 -12.57
N ILE A 150 6.88 2.45 -13.61
CA ILE A 150 6.10 2.26 -14.85
C ILE A 150 4.77 1.57 -14.51
N LEU A 151 4.80 0.51 -13.69
CA LEU A 151 3.59 -0.16 -13.23
C LEU A 151 2.67 0.81 -12.48
N ALA A 152 3.20 1.63 -11.57
CA ALA A 152 2.42 2.62 -10.81
C ALA A 152 1.73 3.65 -11.72
N LEU A 153 2.42 4.13 -12.76
CA LEU A 153 1.85 5.02 -13.77
C LEU A 153 0.77 4.34 -14.62
N LEU A 154 0.98 3.08 -14.99
CA LEU A 154 -0.02 2.28 -15.72
C LEU A 154 -1.26 2.02 -14.85
N VAL A 155 -1.08 1.75 -13.56
CA VAL A 155 -2.18 1.60 -12.59
C VAL A 155 -2.94 2.91 -12.42
N ALA A 156 -2.23 4.03 -12.27
CA ALA A 156 -2.82 5.36 -12.19
C ALA A 156 -3.73 5.63 -13.40
N TRP A 157 -3.22 5.38 -14.62
CA TRP A 157 -3.99 5.45 -15.85
C TRP A 157 -5.19 4.50 -15.83
N SER A 158 -4.99 3.23 -15.44
CA SER A 158 -6.05 2.23 -15.47
C SER A 158 -7.21 2.59 -14.53
N ARG A 159 -6.93 3.23 -13.39
CA ARG A 159 -7.97 3.70 -12.46
C ARG A 159 -8.85 4.79 -13.07
N VAL A 160 -8.28 5.69 -13.87
CA VAL A 160 -9.04 6.71 -14.61
C VAL A 160 -9.80 6.09 -15.77
N ALA A 161 -9.14 5.25 -16.57
CA ALA A 161 -9.73 4.60 -17.74
C ALA A 161 -10.92 3.68 -17.39
N LEU A 162 -10.89 3.06 -16.21
CA LEU A 162 -11.99 2.24 -15.69
C LEU A 162 -13.07 3.04 -14.95
N GLY A 163 -12.96 4.37 -14.89
CA GLY A 163 -13.90 5.25 -14.18
C GLY A 163 -13.90 5.06 -12.66
N ARG A 164 -12.85 4.48 -12.09
CA ARG A 164 -12.75 4.22 -10.63
C ARG A 164 -12.34 5.47 -9.85
N HIS A 165 -11.54 6.32 -10.49
CA HIS A 165 -11.04 7.57 -9.95
C HIS A 165 -10.99 8.68 -10.99
N THR A 166 -11.05 9.93 -10.53
CA THR A 166 -10.74 11.10 -11.36
C THR A 166 -9.23 11.33 -11.46
N ALA A 167 -8.78 12.09 -12.47
CA ALA A 167 -7.37 12.47 -12.59
C ALA A 167 -6.85 13.22 -11.34
N ARG A 168 -7.70 14.04 -10.70
CA ARG A 168 -7.35 14.76 -9.46
C ARG A 168 -7.12 13.81 -8.29
N GLU A 169 -7.99 12.81 -8.12
CA GLU A 169 -7.84 11.79 -7.07
C GLU A 169 -6.58 10.94 -7.24
N VAL A 170 -6.22 10.64 -8.49
CA VAL A 170 -4.99 9.92 -8.86
C VAL A 170 -3.76 10.77 -8.59
N LEU A 171 -3.76 12.03 -9.03
CA LEU A 171 -2.66 12.96 -8.79
C LEU A 171 -2.39 13.16 -7.30
N LEU A 172 -3.44 13.38 -6.49
CA LEU A 172 -3.30 13.48 -5.03
C LEU A 172 -2.75 12.19 -4.41
N GLY A 173 -3.16 11.03 -4.94
CA GLY A 173 -2.63 9.74 -4.49
C GLY A 173 -1.13 9.62 -4.76
N GLY A 174 -0.71 9.94 -5.98
CA GLY A 174 0.70 9.96 -6.37
C GLY A 174 1.52 10.95 -5.53
N THR A 175 1.03 12.19 -5.35
CA THR A 175 1.69 13.19 -4.49
C THR A 175 1.86 12.69 -3.07
N LEU A 176 0.82 12.09 -2.48
CA LEU A 176 0.91 11.53 -1.13
C LEU A 176 1.95 10.41 -1.05
N GLY A 177 1.97 9.50 -2.04
CA GLY A 177 2.98 8.45 -2.16
C GLY A 177 4.41 9.03 -2.24
N CYS A 178 4.62 10.05 -3.07
CA CYS A 178 5.90 10.76 -3.18
C CYS A 178 6.35 11.38 -1.85
N LEU A 179 5.46 12.11 -1.16
CA LEU A 179 5.78 12.79 0.10
C LEU A 179 6.16 11.79 1.19
N VAL A 180 5.39 10.70 1.32
CA VAL A 180 5.67 9.65 2.29
C VAL A 180 6.97 8.92 1.95
N ALA A 181 7.22 8.61 0.67
CA ALA A 181 8.48 7.99 0.25
C ALA A 181 9.68 8.90 0.54
N ALA A 182 9.57 10.20 0.25
CA ALA A 182 10.60 11.18 0.55
C ALA A 182 10.88 11.25 2.05
N ALA A 183 9.84 11.30 2.89
CA ALA A 183 10.00 11.29 4.34
C ALA A 183 10.68 10.01 4.84
N PHE A 184 10.24 8.85 4.36
CA PHE A 184 10.84 7.55 4.69
C PHE A 184 12.33 7.48 4.29
N ILE A 185 12.65 7.78 3.04
CA ILE A 185 14.01 7.75 2.49
C ILE A 185 14.92 8.73 3.24
N THR A 186 14.43 9.94 3.49
CA THR A 186 15.19 10.96 4.22
C THR A 186 15.48 10.48 5.63
N THR A 187 14.48 9.97 6.35
CA THR A 187 14.64 9.46 7.71
C THR A 187 15.66 8.31 7.76
N LEU A 188 15.58 7.38 6.80
CA LEU A 188 16.48 6.23 6.73
C LEU A 188 17.94 6.64 6.45
N ARG A 189 18.18 7.75 5.74
CA ARG A 189 19.55 8.25 5.45
C ARG A 189 20.23 8.96 6.61
N TYR A 190 19.46 9.42 7.60
CA TYR A 190 19.96 10.19 8.75
C TYR A 190 19.97 9.39 10.06
N LEU A 191 19.68 8.09 10.00
CA LEU A 191 19.84 7.12 11.08
C LEU A 191 21.05 6.22 10.78
#